data_AF-A0A524FRS9-F1
#
_entry.id   AF-A0A524FRS9-F1
#
_cell.length_a   1.000
_cell.length_b   1.000
_cell.length_c   1.000
_cell.angle_alpha   90.00
_cell.angle_beta   90.00
_cell.angle_gamma   90.00
#
_symmetry.space_group_name_H-M   'P 1'
#
loop_
_entity.id
_entity.type
_entity.pdbx_description
1 polymer ?
#
loop_
_entity_poly.entity_id
_entity_poly.type
_entity_poly.pdbx_seq_one_letter_code
_entity_poly.pdbx_strand_id
1 'polypeptide(L)'
;MSLFIYVFNHKFTIKFDAGILKERQEIIQFLANYVMYDRDEISGMSFIFSIWIIVALIPVINFDDYKSAYSTNLYTFFFPNFFFYIFLNRYSPNSFNSYFPPYIINTLILGLFLLIFTIGISILLNKTIRNKKKSQLEDFKKIAEKIEYTCPNCGTKFNSIPVYCFNCLKELTVDEISNGNRQ
;
A
#
# COMPACT_ATOMS: atom_id res chain seq x y z
N MET A 1 -3.45 -7.69 8.80
CA MET A 1 -3.30 -9.16 8.93
C MET A 1 -3.93 -9.68 10.22
N SER A 2 -3.58 -9.14 11.39
CA SER A 2 -4.04 -9.59 12.72
C SER A 2 -5.57 -9.71 12.84
N LEU A 3 -6.30 -8.71 12.33
CA LEU A 3 -7.77 -8.73 12.32
C LEU A 3 -8.32 -9.93 11.52
N PHE A 4 -7.76 -10.20 10.35
CA PHE A 4 -8.19 -11.33 9.52
C PHE A 4 -7.88 -12.66 10.21
N ILE A 5 -6.69 -12.82 10.79
CA ILE A 5 -6.32 -14.03 11.54
C ILE A 5 -7.32 -14.28 12.69
N TYR A 6 -7.71 -13.22 13.41
CA TYR A 6 -8.70 -13.31 14.49
C TYR A 6 -10.09 -13.69 13.96
N VAL A 7 -10.58 -12.99 12.93
CA VAL A 7 -11.94 -13.20 12.38
C VAL A 7 -12.12 -14.59 11.78
N PHE A 8 -11.10 -15.10 11.09
CA PHE A 8 -11.16 -16.41 10.43
C PHE A 8 -10.60 -17.54 11.32
N ASN A 9 -10.20 -17.23 12.55
CA ASN A 9 -9.61 -18.16 13.52
C ASN A 9 -8.48 -19.02 12.93
N HIS A 10 -7.65 -18.44 12.07
CA HIS A 10 -6.50 -19.13 11.48
C HIS A 10 -5.44 -19.37 12.55
N LYS A 11 -5.05 -20.63 12.74
CA LYS A 11 -4.03 -21.02 13.70
C LYS A 11 -3.16 -22.13 13.12
N PHE A 12 -1.89 -21.83 12.93
CA PHE A 12 -0.86 -22.84 12.71
C PHE A 12 -0.35 -23.32 14.07
N THR A 13 -0.02 -24.58 14.28
CA THR A 13 0.48 -25.07 15.59
C THR A 13 1.89 -25.60 15.45
N ILE A 14 2.84 -25.00 16.17
CA ILE A 14 4.24 -25.45 16.21
C ILE A 14 4.44 -26.42 17.37
N LYS A 15 5.06 -27.56 17.08
CA LYS A 15 5.59 -28.46 18.13
C LYS A 15 6.96 -27.95 18.57
N PHE A 16 6.98 -27.26 19.71
CA PHE A 16 8.18 -26.67 20.30
C PHE A 16 9.09 -27.69 21.00
N ASP A 17 10.37 -27.37 21.07
CA ASP A 17 11.35 -28.14 21.84
C ASP A 17 11.08 -28.02 23.35
N ALA A 18 11.50 -29.03 24.12
CA ALA A 18 11.36 -29.02 25.57
C ALA A 18 12.21 -27.90 26.21
N GLY A 19 11.69 -27.26 27.26
CA GLY A 19 12.42 -26.25 28.04
C GLY A 19 12.37 -24.82 27.51
N ILE A 20 11.60 -24.55 26.45
CA ILE A 20 11.37 -23.17 25.98
C ILE A 20 10.40 -22.45 26.92
N LEU A 21 10.75 -21.23 27.32
CA LEU A 21 9.89 -20.33 28.09
C LEU A 21 8.58 -20.02 27.35
N LYS A 22 7.47 -19.94 28.09
CA LYS A 22 6.13 -19.74 27.53
C LYS A 22 6.03 -18.47 26.68
N GLU A 23 6.63 -17.38 27.13
CA GLU A 23 6.62 -16.09 26.44
C GLU A 23 7.29 -16.18 25.05
N ARG A 24 8.36 -16.99 24.95
CA ARG A 24 9.04 -17.22 23.67
C ARG A 24 8.19 -18.06 22.73
N GLN A 25 7.52 -19.08 23.26
CA GLN A 25 6.57 -19.89 22.49
C GLN A 25 5.45 -19.03 21.92
N GLU A 26 4.86 -18.14 22.74
CA GLU A 26 3.80 -17.24 22.31
C GLU A 26 4.24 -16.29 21.20
N ILE A 27 5.44 -15.70 21.30
CA ILE A 27 6.00 -14.82 20.25
C ILE A 27 6.21 -15.59 18.94
N ILE A 28 6.84 -16.77 19.01
CA ILE A 28 7.10 -17.58 17.81
C ILE A 28 5.78 -18.04 17.19
N GLN A 29 4.83 -18.47 18.01
CA GLN A 29 3.52 -18.93 17.59
C GLN A 29 2.69 -17.79 16.97
N PHE A 30 2.79 -16.58 17.52
CA PHE A 30 2.20 -15.38 16.95
C PHE A 30 2.77 -15.13 15.55
N LEU A 31 4.10 -15.12 15.39
CA LEU A 31 4.74 -14.93 14.08
C LEU A 31 4.38 -16.05 13.10
N ALA A 32 4.31 -17.29 13.57
CA ALA A 32 3.94 -18.43 12.75
C ALA A 32 2.55 -18.25 12.12
N ASN A 33 1.57 -17.70 12.84
CA ASN A 33 0.23 -17.49 12.30
C ASN A 33 0.16 -16.44 11.18
N TYR A 34 1.17 -15.58 11.03
CA TYR A 34 1.25 -14.59 9.96
C TYR A 34 1.93 -15.14 8.70
N VAL A 35 2.70 -16.20 8.86
CA VAL A 35 3.67 -16.62 7.85
C VAL A 35 3.41 -18.05 7.38
N MET A 36 3.05 -18.94 8.31
CA MET A 36 2.88 -20.36 8.08
C MET A 36 1.44 -20.73 7.81
N TYR A 37 1.29 -21.77 7.00
CA TYR A 37 0.06 -22.49 6.73
C TYR A 37 0.40 -23.96 6.50
N ASP A 38 -0.51 -24.87 6.80
CA ASP A 38 -0.32 -26.28 6.46
C ASP A 38 -0.51 -26.45 4.94
N ARG A 39 0.41 -27.19 4.30
CA ARG A 39 0.37 -27.43 2.86
C ARG A 39 -0.78 -28.37 2.48
N ASP A 40 -1.12 -29.28 3.37
CA ASP A 40 -2.19 -30.26 3.14
C ASP A 40 -3.57 -29.61 3.33
N GLU A 41 -3.61 -28.43 3.97
CA GLU A 41 -4.83 -27.68 4.21
C GLU A 41 -5.00 -26.52 3.22
N ILE A 42 -5.74 -26.77 2.14
CA ILE A 42 -6.00 -25.80 1.06
C ILE A 42 -6.62 -24.49 1.58
N SER A 43 -7.46 -24.57 2.61
CA SER A 43 -8.08 -23.42 3.30
C SER A 43 -7.03 -22.47 3.86
N GLY A 44 -6.07 -22.99 4.62
CA GLY A 44 -5.00 -22.21 5.25
C GLY A 44 -4.10 -21.54 4.21
N MET A 45 -3.72 -22.29 3.16
CA MET A 45 -2.95 -21.74 2.05
C MET A 45 -3.68 -20.60 1.34
N SER A 46 -4.94 -20.82 0.95
CA SER A 46 -5.75 -19.83 0.22
C SER A 46 -5.98 -18.58 1.05
N PHE A 47 -6.17 -18.74 2.37
CA PHE A 47 -6.33 -17.65 3.32
C PHE A 47 -5.09 -16.76 3.41
N ILE A 48 -3.91 -17.36 3.64
CA ILE A 48 -2.65 -16.61 3.73
C ILE A 48 -2.35 -15.89 2.42
N PHE A 49 -2.52 -16.56 1.27
CA PHE A 49 -2.32 -15.94 -0.04
C PHE A 49 -3.26 -14.75 -0.26
N SER A 50 -4.54 -14.91 0.07
CA SER A 50 -5.55 -13.86 -0.10
C SER A 50 -5.27 -12.64 0.76
N ILE A 51 -4.84 -12.82 2.02
CA ILE A 51 -4.47 -11.69 2.87
C ILE A 51 -3.23 -10.99 2.33
N TRP A 52 -2.21 -11.74 1.90
CA TRP A 52 -1.01 -11.13 1.35
C TRP A 52 -1.29 -10.36 0.06
N ILE A 53 -2.22 -10.82 -0.78
CA ILE A 53 -2.72 -10.06 -1.92
C ILE A 53 -3.35 -8.73 -1.46
N ILE A 54 -4.23 -8.76 -0.47
CA ILE A 54 -4.88 -7.54 0.06
C ILE A 54 -3.84 -6.56 0.60
N VAL A 55 -2.86 -7.05 1.37
CA VAL A 55 -1.76 -6.23 1.90
C VAL A 55 -0.93 -5.65 0.75
N ALA A 56 -0.64 -6.45 -0.28
CA ALA A 56 0.16 -6.03 -1.43
C ALA A 56 -0.51 -4.95 -2.29
N LEU A 57 -1.84 -4.82 -2.24
CA LEU A 57 -2.56 -3.75 -2.93
C LEU A 57 -2.28 -2.36 -2.32
N ILE A 58 -1.92 -2.28 -1.03
CA ILE A 58 -1.71 -0.98 -0.37
C ILE A 58 -0.56 -0.20 -1.03
N PRO A 59 0.67 -0.74 -1.17
CA PRO A 59 1.74 -0.02 -1.87
C PRO A 59 1.46 0.17 -3.36
N VAL A 60 0.78 -0.78 -3.99
CA VAL A 60 0.41 -0.70 -5.42
C VAL A 60 -0.47 0.52 -5.69
N ILE A 61 -1.45 0.80 -4.82
CA ILE A 61 -2.34 1.96 -4.95
C ILE A 61 -1.59 3.27 -4.66
N ASN A 62 -0.73 3.26 -3.63
CA ASN A 62 -0.06 4.47 -3.13
C ASN A 62 1.16 4.92 -3.94
N PHE A 63 1.87 4.02 -4.61
CA PHE A 63 3.07 4.36 -5.39
C PHE A 63 2.83 4.34 -6.89
N ASP A 64 3.16 5.44 -7.56
CA ASP A 64 3.04 5.56 -9.02
C ASP A 64 3.98 4.62 -9.79
N ASP A 65 5.18 4.38 -9.25
CA ASP A 65 6.16 3.45 -9.81
C ASP A 65 6.00 2.03 -9.25
N TYR A 66 5.99 1.05 -10.15
CA TYR A 66 5.92 -0.36 -9.79
C TYR A 66 7.14 -0.80 -8.96
N LYS A 67 8.31 -0.16 -9.15
CA LYS A 67 9.52 -0.51 -8.40
C LYS A 67 9.39 -0.24 -6.91
N SER A 68 8.87 0.93 -6.56
CA SER A 68 8.59 1.30 -5.17
C SER A 68 7.53 0.40 -4.55
N ALA A 69 6.48 0.05 -5.32
CA ALA A 69 5.42 -0.84 -4.87
C ALA A 69 5.93 -2.25 -4.54
N TYR A 70 6.63 -2.92 -5.47
CA TYR A 70 7.12 -4.28 -5.21
C TYR A 70 8.20 -4.29 -4.14
N SER A 71 9.09 -3.30 -4.10
CA SER A 71 10.13 -3.20 -3.07
C SER A 71 9.50 -3.15 -1.67
N THR A 72 8.52 -2.28 -1.49
CA THR A 72 7.77 -2.16 -0.21
C THR A 72 7.03 -3.45 0.14
N ASN A 73 6.41 -4.11 -0.84
CA ASN A 73 5.74 -5.40 -0.65
C ASN A 73 6.73 -6.49 -0.21
N LEU A 74 7.92 -6.56 -0.84
CA LEU A 74 8.95 -7.53 -0.46
C LEU A 74 9.48 -7.26 0.95
N TYR A 75 9.75 -6.00 1.32
CA TYR A 75 10.16 -5.68 2.69
C TYR A 75 9.09 -6.08 3.71
N THR A 76 7.83 -5.74 3.45
CA THR A 76 6.71 -6.07 4.33
C THR A 76 6.51 -7.58 4.45
N PHE A 77 6.73 -8.31 3.37
CA PHE A 77 6.63 -9.77 3.32
C PHE A 77 7.81 -10.45 4.05
N PHE A 78 9.04 -10.11 3.71
CA PHE A 78 10.23 -10.78 4.24
C PHE A 78 10.52 -10.42 5.70
N PHE A 79 10.11 -9.24 6.17
CA PHE A 79 10.36 -8.83 7.55
C PHE A 79 9.80 -9.82 8.59
N PRO A 80 8.48 -10.13 8.66
CA PRO A 80 7.96 -11.08 9.64
C PRO A 80 8.50 -12.50 9.41
N ASN A 81 8.71 -12.90 8.15
CA ASN A 81 9.34 -14.18 7.80
C ASN A 81 10.74 -14.33 8.41
N PHE A 82 11.57 -13.31 8.26
CA PHE A 82 12.94 -13.29 8.77
C PHE A 82 12.98 -13.44 10.30
N PHE A 83 12.16 -12.65 11.02
CA PHE A 83 12.09 -12.75 12.48
C PHE A 83 11.55 -14.11 12.92
N PHE A 84 10.55 -14.66 12.23
CA PHE A 84 10.05 -15.99 12.52
C PHE A 84 11.16 -17.05 12.44
N TYR A 85 11.91 -17.09 11.33
CA TYR A 85 12.98 -18.06 11.15
C TYR A 85 14.12 -17.89 12.16
N ILE A 86 14.52 -16.64 12.46
CA ILE A 86 15.56 -16.38 13.47
C ILE A 86 15.12 -16.86 14.85
N PHE A 87 13.90 -16.52 15.28
CA PHE A 87 13.44 -16.90 16.60
C PHE A 87 13.24 -18.41 16.72
N LEU A 88 12.71 -19.05 15.68
CA LEU A 88 12.56 -20.50 15.66
C LEU A 88 13.92 -21.21 15.71
N ASN A 89 14.89 -20.80 14.90
CA ASN A 89 16.24 -21.38 14.91
C ASN A 89 16.96 -21.18 16.26
N ARG A 90 16.83 -19.99 16.86
CA ARG A 90 17.52 -19.65 18.10
C ARG A 90 16.95 -20.39 19.31
N TYR A 91 15.63 -20.52 19.38
CA TYR A 91 14.96 -21.00 20.59
C TYR A 91 14.42 -22.43 20.47
N SER A 92 14.17 -22.93 19.27
CA SER A 92 13.67 -24.29 19.00
C SER A 92 14.38 -24.94 17.81
N PRO A 93 15.69 -25.25 17.91
CA PRO A 93 16.48 -25.76 16.79
C PRO A 93 15.92 -27.06 16.17
N ASN A 94 15.35 -27.98 16.96
CA ASN A 94 14.82 -29.22 16.40
C ASN A 94 13.54 -28.97 15.61
N SER A 95 12.64 -28.13 16.13
CA SER A 95 11.50 -27.62 15.37
C SER A 95 11.96 -26.90 14.10
N PHE A 96 12.97 -26.04 14.19
CA PHE A 96 13.51 -25.34 13.02
C PHE A 96 13.98 -26.30 11.94
N ASN A 97 14.77 -27.32 12.29
CA ASN A 97 15.25 -28.31 11.31
C ASN A 97 14.10 -29.10 10.65
N SER A 98 13.00 -29.30 11.37
CA SER A 98 11.81 -29.99 10.86
C SER A 98 10.97 -29.10 9.92
N TYR A 99 10.78 -27.83 10.30
CA TYR A 99 9.90 -26.90 9.58
C TYR A 99 10.63 -26.03 8.54
N PHE A 100 11.94 -25.83 8.61
CA PHE A 100 12.62 -24.88 7.74
C PHE A 100 12.61 -25.30 6.25
N PRO A 101 13.03 -26.52 5.87
CA PRO A 101 13.20 -26.86 4.46
C PRO A 101 11.92 -26.77 3.60
N PRO A 102 10.75 -27.28 4.02
CA PRO A 102 9.55 -27.16 3.19
C PRO A 102 8.98 -25.74 3.19
N TYR A 103 9.08 -25.00 4.29
CA TYR A 103 8.42 -23.71 4.42
C TYR A 103 9.22 -22.55 3.83
N ILE A 104 10.55 -22.66 3.77
CA ILE A 104 11.35 -21.66 3.05
C ILE A 104 11.03 -21.69 1.55
N ILE A 105 10.81 -22.88 0.98
CA ILE A 105 10.38 -23.03 -0.42
C ILE A 105 9.00 -22.39 -0.62
N ASN A 106 8.04 -22.65 0.27
CA ASN A 106 6.71 -22.03 0.21
C ASN A 106 6.79 -20.49 0.30
N THR A 107 7.66 -19.99 1.18
CA THR A 107 7.92 -18.55 1.35
C THR A 107 8.45 -17.93 0.06
N LEU A 108 9.40 -18.59 -0.60
CA LEU A 108 9.95 -18.13 -1.87
C LEU A 108 8.91 -18.15 -3.00
N ILE A 109 8.07 -19.19 -3.07
CA ILE A 109 6.98 -19.29 -4.06
C ILE A 109 5.98 -18.15 -3.86
N LEU A 110 5.55 -17.92 -2.62
CA LEU A 110 4.62 -16.82 -2.30
C LEU A 110 5.26 -15.46 -2.57
N GLY A 111 6.53 -15.26 -2.21
CA GLY A 111 7.27 -14.03 -2.52
C GLY A 111 7.37 -13.75 -4.02
N LEU A 112 7.66 -14.79 -4.83
CA LEU A 112 7.68 -14.69 -6.29
C LEU A 112 6.30 -14.38 -6.86
N PHE A 113 5.27 -15.03 -6.35
CA PHE A 113 3.88 -14.77 -6.73
C PHE A 113 3.49 -13.32 -6.45
N LEU A 114 3.80 -12.79 -5.26
CA LEU A 114 3.53 -11.40 -4.88
C LEU A 114 4.28 -10.40 -5.76
N LEU A 115 5.51 -10.72 -6.17
CA LEU A 115 6.30 -9.90 -7.09
C LEU A 115 5.59 -9.80 -8.45
N ILE A 116 5.25 -10.94 -9.05
CA ILE A 116 4.58 -10.99 -10.35
C ILE A 116 3.22 -10.27 -10.27
N PHE A 117 2.45 -10.53 -9.21
CA PHE A 117 1.17 -9.89 -8.96
C PHE A 117 1.29 -8.37 -8.85
N THR A 118 2.26 -7.89 -8.06
CA THR A 118 2.49 -6.46 -7.85
C THR A 118 2.85 -5.74 -9.14
N ILE A 119 3.76 -6.31 -9.94
CA ILE A 119 4.15 -5.74 -11.24
C ILE A 119 2.96 -5.73 -12.20
N GLY A 120 2.24 -6.85 -12.32
CA GLY A 120 1.09 -6.98 -13.20
C GLY A 120 -0.01 -5.96 -12.91
N ILE A 121 -0.42 -5.84 -11.64
CA ILE A 121 -1.46 -4.87 -11.23
C ILE A 121 -0.96 -3.43 -11.40
N SER A 122 0.30 -3.13 -11.07
CA SER A 122 0.84 -1.77 -11.23
C SER A 122 0.81 -1.32 -12.69
N ILE A 123 1.18 -2.20 -13.63
CA ILE A 123 1.11 -1.91 -15.07
C ILE A 123 -0.34 -1.70 -15.50
N LEU A 124 -1.26 -2.56 -15.06
CA LEU A 124 -2.69 -2.47 -15.38
C LEU A 124 -3.31 -1.15 -14.90
N LEU A 125 -3.03 -0.76 -13.65
CA LEU A 125 -3.51 0.50 -13.06
C LEU A 125 -2.91 1.72 -13.74
N ASN A 126 -1.62 1.66 -14.11
CA ASN A 126 -0.96 2.76 -14.79
C ASN A 126 -1.61 3.03 -16.16
N LYS A 127 -1.90 1.97 -16.92
CA LYS A 127 -2.53 2.06 -18.24
C LYS A 127 -3.97 2.59 -18.20
N THR A 128 -4.72 2.30 -17.15
CA THR A 128 -6.17 2.58 -17.07
C THR A 128 -6.51 3.82 -16.25
N ILE A 129 -6.07 3.87 -15.00
CA ILE A 129 -6.56 4.85 -14.00
C ILE A 129 -5.60 6.03 -13.87
N ARG A 130 -4.29 5.77 -13.78
CA ARG A 130 -3.31 6.84 -13.49
C ARG A 130 -3.18 7.83 -14.64
N ASN A 131 -3.12 7.35 -15.88
CA ASN A 131 -3.04 8.23 -17.05
C ASN A 131 -4.26 9.15 -17.16
N LYS A 132 -5.47 8.62 -16.89
CA LYS A 132 -6.71 9.42 -16.92
C LYS A 132 -6.77 10.43 -15.77
N LYS A 133 -6.32 10.05 -14.57
CA LYS A 133 -6.29 10.95 -13.41
C LYS A 133 -5.27 12.08 -13.61
N LYS A 134 -4.10 11.76 -14.18
CA LYS A 134 -3.06 12.76 -14.47
C LYS A 134 -3.51 13.75 -15.55
N SER A 135 -4.13 13.29 -16.62
CA SER A 135 -4.68 14.18 -17.65
C SER A 135 -5.78 15.08 -17.09
N GLN A 136 -6.71 14.53 -16.29
CA GLN A 136 -7.75 15.33 -15.64
C GLN A 136 -7.18 16.38 -14.69
N LEU A 137 -6.16 16.03 -13.89
CA LEU A 137 -5.50 16.98 -13.00
C LEU A 137 -4.80 18.10 -13.78
N GLU A 138 -4.15 17.78 -14.89
CA GLU A 138 -3.55 18.77 -15.79
C GLU A 138 -4.61 19.67 -16.43
N ASP A 139 -5.77 19.13 -16.80
CA ASP A 139 -6.89 19.90 -17.33
C ASP A 139 -7.47 20.85 -16.28
N PHE A 140 -7.65 20.39 -15.02
CA PHE A 140 -8.06 21.27 -13.92
C PHE A 140 -7.02 22.36 -13.64
N LYS A 141 -5.73 22.03 -13.71
CA LYS A 141 -4.66 23.02 -13.54
C LYS A 141 -4.69 24.07 -14.64
N LYS A 142 -4.88 23.67 -15.91
CA LYS A 142 -5.05 24.59 -17.03
C LYS A 142 -6.30 25.46 -16.90
N ILE A 143 -7.40 24.92 -16.36
CA ILE A 143 -8.60 25.69 -16.07
C ILE A 143 -8.31 26.72 -14.97
N ALA A 144 -7.64 26.33 -13.89
CA ALA A 144 -7.26 27.25 -12.82
C ALA A 144 -6.32 28.37 -13.31
N GLU A 145 -5.34 28.05 -14.17
CA GLU A 145 -4.44 29.03 -14.79
C GLU A 145 -5.15 29.94 -15.81
N LYS A 146 -6.22 29.47 -16.47
CA LYS A 146 -7.05 30.30 -17.34
C LYS A 146 -8.00 31.24 -16.61
N ILE A 147 -8.24 31.04 -15.31
CA ILE A 147 -9.05 31.94 -14.47
C ILE A 147 -8.12 32.94 -13.76
N GLU A 148 -7.11 33.46 -14.48
CA GLU A 148 -6.37 34.64 -14.03
C GLU A 148 -7.26 35.87 -14.24
N TYR A 149 -7.93 36.32 -13.18
CA TYR A 149 -8.68 37.56 -13.18
C TYR A 149 -7.73 38.72 -12.86
N THR A 150 -7.78 39.80 -13.64
CA THR A 150 -6.99 41.01 -13.40
C THR A 150 -7.93 42.12 -12.92
N CYS A 151 -7.62 42.75 -11.78
CA CYS A 151 -8.43 43.85 -11.28
C CYS A 151 -8.36 45.04 -12.25
N PRO A 152 -9.50 45.54 -12.75
CA PRO A 152 -9.53 46.66 -13.69
C PRO A 152 -9.00 47.95 -13.07
N ASN A 153 -9.03 48.08 -11.74
CA ASN A 153 -8.69 49.30 -11.05
C ASN A 153 -7.23 49.39 -10.58
N CYS A 154 -6.54 48.26 -10.36
CA CYS A 154 -5.15 48.27 -9.88
C CYS A 154 -4.23 47.26 -10.56
N GLY A 155 -4.72 46.51 -11.55
CA GLY A 155 -3.92 45.56 -12.34
C GLY A 155 -3.42 44.32 -11.57
N THR A 156 -3.86 44.14 -10.32
CA THR A 156 -3.48 42.97 -9.52
C THR A 156 -4.17 41.72 -10.08
N LYS A 157 -3.42 40.62 -10.20
CA LYS A 157 -3.90 39.33 -10.71
C LYS A 157 -4.36 38.42 -9.59
N PHE A 158 -5.41 37.65 -9.82
CA PHE A 158 -5.97 36.68 -8.89
C PHE A 158 -6.38 35.41 -9.62
N ASN A 159 -6.21 34.26 -8.97
CA ASN A 159 -6.59 32.96 -9.54
C ASN A 159 -8.02 32.54 -9.14
N SER A 160 -8.87 33.51 -8.80
CA SER A 160 -10.25 33.34 -8.35
C SER A 160 -11.05 34.61 -8.65
N ILE A 161 -12.39 34.53 -8.57
CA ILE A 161 -13.29 35.69 -8.73
C ILE A 161 -13.66 36.21 -7.33
N PRO A 162 -12.87 37.11 -6.72
CA PRO A 162 -13.24 37.70 -5.43
C PRO A 162 -14.30 38.79 -5.63
N VAL A 163 -15.20 38.95 -4.65
CA VAL A 163 -16.16 40.07 -4.62
C VAL A 163 -15.44 41.42 -4.44
N TYR A 164 -14.27 41.40 -3.80
CA TYR A 164 -13.45 42.58 -3.54
C TYR A 164 -11.98 42.33 -3.93
N CYS A 165 -11.33 43.32 -4.53
CA CYS A 165 -9.90 43.26 -4.76
C CYS A 165 -9.12 43.36 -3.43
N PHE A 166 -8.25 42.40 -3.12
CA PHE A 166 -7.48 42.43 -1.86
C PHE A 166 -6.50 43.62 -1.77
N ASN A 167 -6.08 44.17 -2.91
CA ASN A 167 -5.07 45.23 -2.95
C ASN A 167 -5.70 46.63 -2.90
N CYS A 168 -6.76 46.87 -3.69
CA CYS A 168 -7.41 48.19 -3.73
C CYS A 168 -8.76 48.26 -3.01
N LEU A 169 -9.22 47.14 -2.43
CA LEU A 169 -10.47 47.01 -1.65
C LEU A 169 -11.75 47.45 -2.40
N LYS A 170 -11.67 47.63 -3.72
CA LYS A 170 -12.84 47.93 -4.55
C LYS A 170 -13.64 46.67 -4.83
N GLU A 171 -14.96 46.82 -4.81
CA GLU A 171 -15.92 45.80 -5.23
C GLU A 171 -15.77 45.55 -6.73
N LEU A 172 -15.84 44.28 -7.12
CA LEU A 172 -15.73 43.82 -8.51
C LEU A 172 -17.12 43.38 -8.97
N THR A 173 -17.67 44.07 -9.97
CA THR A 173 -19.03 43.78 -10.46
C THR A 173 -19.01 42.69 -11.53
N VAL A 174 -20.09 41.90 -11.63
CA VAL A 174 -20.21 40.74 -12.55
C VAL A 174 -19.95 41.12 -14.03
N ASP A 175 -20.25 42.35 -14.42
CA ASP A 175 -20.02 42.86 -15.77
C ASP A 175 -18.52 43.12 -16.07
N GLU A 176 -17.74 43.55 -15.08
CA GLU A 176 -16.28 43.73 -15.18
C GLU A 176 -15.53 42.40 -15.20
N ILE A 177 -16.17 41.33 -14.70
CA ILE A 177 -15.63 39.96 -14.70
C ILE A 177 -15.72 39.33 -16.11
N SER A 178 -16.72 39.69 -16.90
CA SER A 178 -16.96 39.15 -18.24
C SER A 178 -16.04 39.74 -19.34
N ASN A 179 -15.60 40.99 -19.17
CA ASN A 179 -14.76 41.70 -20.15
C ASN A 179 -13.25 41.41 -20.02
N GLY A 180 -12.79 40.91 -18.87
CA GLY A 180 -11.37 40.54 -18.65
C GLY A 180 -10.93 39.23 -19.32
N ASN A 181 -11.88 38.39 -19.76
CA ASN A 181 -11.60 37.09 -20.40
C ASN A 181 -11.54 37.16 -21.94
N ARG A 182 -11.61 38.36 -22.54
CA ARG A 182 -11.63 38.57 -24.00
C ARG A 182 -10.39 39.26 -24.58
N GLN A 183 -9.31 39.40 -23.81
CA GLN A 183 -8.01 39.89 -24.30
C GLN A 183 -6.94 38.81 -24.21
#